data_AF-A0A0D6LP78-F1
#
_entry.id   AF-A0A0D6LP78-F1
#
_cell.length_a   1.000
_cell.length_b   1.000
_cell.length_c   1.000
_cell.angle_alpha   90.00
_cell.angle_beta   90.00
_cell.angle_gamma   90.00
#
_symmetry.space_group_name_H-M   'P 1'
#
loop_
_entity.id
_entity.type
_entity.pdbx_description
1 polymer ?
#
loop_
_entity_poly.entity_id
_entity_poly.type
_entity_poly.pdbx_seq_one_letter_code
_entity_poly.pdbx_strand_id
1 'polypeptide(L)'
;MVPKSHYKSRKSQENLIDDSFLLGLQSVLRNVYIAEAILFKRLESSSTTEETERLSCGLSRLSEVERKLNLRIFDHINLLTPSDSEEE
;
A
#
# COMPACT_ATOMS: atom_id res chain seq x y z
N MET A 1 -17.73 43.01 -19.34
CA MET A 1 -16.41 42.77 -18.71
C MET A 1 -16.60 41.69 -17.66
N VAL A 2 -16.07 40.49 -17.90
CA VAL A 2 -16.17 39.33 -17.00
C VAL A 2 -14.97 39.36 -16.05
N PRO A 3 -15.11 39.16 -14.73
CA PRO A 3 -13.99 39.30 -13.81
C PRO A 3 -13.04 38.11 -13.94
N LYS A 4 -11.75 38.44 -13.99
CA LYS A 4 -10.60 37.53 -14.04
C LYS A 4 -10.71 36.45 -12.96
N SER A 5 -10.80 35.19 -13.36
CA SER A 5 -10.60 34.06 -12.46
C SER A 5 -9.17 34.11 -11.93
N HIS A 6 -9.04 34.20 -10.62
CA HIS A 6 -7.77 34.00 -9.93
C HIS A 6 -7.42 32.51 -10.01
N TYR A 7 -6.89 32.07 -11.15
CA TYR A 7 -6.09 30.84 -11.21
C TYR A 7 -4.89 31.08 -10.30
N LYS A 8 -4.98 30.59 -9.06
CA LYS A 8 -3.82 30.45 -8.18
C LYS A 8 -2.85 29.53 -8.91
N SER A 9 -1.84 30.17 -9.49
CA SER A 9 -0.59 29.58 -9.95
C SER A 9 -0.14 28.54 -8.91
N ARG A 10 -0.36 27.26 -9.24
CA ARG A 10 0.27 26.12 -8.55
C ARG A 10 1.75 26.29 -8.81
N LYS A 11 2.43 26.91 -7.85
CA LYS A 11 3.88 27.04 -7.83
C LYS A 11 4.47 25.63 -7.99
N SER A 12 5.06 25.41 -9.16
CA SER A 12 6.37 24.78 -9.33
C SER A 12 6.70 23.67 -8.32
N GLN A 13 6.31 22.45 -8.68
CA GLN A 13 7.23 21.34 -8.89
C GLN A 13 8.71 21.65 -8.55
N GLU A 14 9.08 21.53 -7.27
CA GLU A 14 10.46 21.43 -6.80
C GLU A 14 10.54 20.41 -5.65
N ASN A 15 10.67 19.13 -6.04
CA ASN A 15 11.73 18.22 -5.59
C ASN A 15 11.96 18.06 -4.08
N LEU A 16 10.99 17.44 -3.40
CA LEU A 16 11.15 16.46 -2.33
C LEU A 16 9.73 16.14 -1.86
N ILE A 17 8.97 15.41 -2.68
CA ILE A 17 7.84 14.66 -2.12
C ILE A 17 8.49 13.75 -1.10
N ASP A 18 8.16 13.97 0.16
CA ASP A 18 8.61 13.17 1.29
C ASP A 18 7.99 11.77 1.14
N ASP A 19 8.59 10.96 0.25
CA ASP A 19 8.22 9.58 -0.07
C ASP A 19 8.46 8.64 1.13
N SER A 20 8.86 9.18 2.28
CA SER A 20 9.02 8.43 3.52
C SER A 20 7.75 7.65 3.90
N PHE A 21 6.57 8.19 3.60
CA PHE A 21 5.30 7.48 3.81
C PHE A 21 5.15 6.29 2.85
N LEU A 22 5.35 6.48 1.55
CA LEU A 22 5.27 5.41 0.55
C LEU A 22 6.32 4.32 0.80
N LEU A 23 7.56 4.71 1.07
CA LEU A 23 8.65 3.82 1.47
C LEU A 23 8.32 3.07 2.77
N GLY A 24 7.69 3.76 3.72
CA GLY A 24 7.16 3.15 4.95
C GLY A 24 6.13 2.07 4.65
N LEU A 25 5.12 2.37 3.81
CA LEU A 25 4.10 1.40 3.41
C LEU A 25 4.69 0.20 2.67
N GLN A 26 5.60 0.42 1.72
CA GLN A 26 6.30 -0.64 0.99
C GLN A 26 7.17 -1.51 1.92
N SER A 27 7.84 -0.89 2.90
CA SER A 27 8.63 -1.60 3.91
C SER A 27 7.75 -2.49 4.79
N VAL A 28 6.60 -1.98 5.25
CA VAL A 28 5.62 -2.78 6.00
C VAL A 28 5.06 -3.91 5.14
N LEU A 29 4.74 -3.65 3.87
CA LEU A 29 4.27 -4.69 2.93
C LEU A 29 5.31 -5.80 2.74
N ARG A 30 6.60 -5.44 2.62
CA ARG A 30 7.69 -6.41 2.58
C ARG A 30 7.72 -7.29 3.84
N ASN A 31 7.51 -6.70 5.01
CA ASN A 31 7.46 -7.45 6.27
C ASN A 31 6.26 -8.41 6.34
N VAL A 32 5.11 -8.02 5.76
CA VAL A 32 3.94 -8.90 5.63
C VAL A 32 4.30 -10.14 4.80
N TYR A 33 4.90 -9.97 3.62
CA TYR A 33 5.31 -11.10 2.78
C TYR A 33 6.35 -12.01 3.45
N ILE A 34 7.30 -11.43 4.20
CA ILE A 34 8.26 -12.23 4.99
C ILE A 34 7.53 -13.05 6.05
N ALA A 35 6.58 -12.44 6.78
CA ALA A 35 5.80 -13.13 7.79
C ALA A 35 4.94 -14.25 7.18
N GLU A 36 4.31 -14.02 6.03
CA GLU A 36 3.55 -15.05 5.31
C GLU A 36 4.44 -16.21 4.90
N ALA A 37 5.62 -15.95 4.32
CA ALA A 37 6.56 -16.99 3.93
C ALA A 37 7.02 -17.84 5.14
N ILE A 38 7.20 -17.22 6.32
CA ILE A 38 7.50 -17.94 7.56
C ILE A 38 6.32 -18.81 7.99
N LEU A 39 5.10 -18.28 7.96
CA LEU A 39 3.91 -19.04 8.34
C LEU A 39 3.64 -20.21 7.39
N PHE A 40 3.83 -20.01 6.07
CA PHE A 40 3.72 -21.09 5.09
C PHE A 40 4.72 -22.22 5.36
N LYS A 41 6.00 -21.88 5.59
CA LYS A 41 7.01 -22.90 5.96
C LYS A 41 6.65 -23.65 7.25
N ARG A 42 6.08 -22.95 8.23
CA ARG A 42 5.61 -23.59 9.47
C ARG A 42 4.42 -24.50 9.22
N LEU A 43 3.50 -24.09 8.35
CA LEU A 43 2.32 -24.87 7.97
C LEU A 43 2.73 -26.19 7.30
N GLU A 44 3.73 -26.15 6.40
CA GLU A 44 4.30 -27.34 5.75
C GLU A 44 4.92 -28.34 6.74
N SER A 45 5.44 -27.83 7.87
CA SER A 45 6.07 -28.65 8.93
C SER A 45 5.14 -28.99 10.10
N SER A 46 3.89 -28.52 10.08
CA SER A 46 2.99 -28.69 11.22
C SER A 46 2.53 -30.14 11.35
N SER A 47 2.51 -30.65 12.58
CA SER A 47 2.11 -32.03 12.88
C SER A 47 0.79 -32.13 13.65
N THR A 48 0.15 -30.99 13.95
CA THR A 48 -1.10 -30.96 14.71
C THR A 48 -2.16 -30.11 14.00
N THR A 49 -3.42 -30.55 14.10
CA THR A 49 -4.56 -29.81 13.54
C THR A 49 -4.72 -28.44 14.20
N GLU A 50 -4.51 -28.34 15.51
CA GLU A 50 -4.62 -27.07 16.26
C GLU A 50 -3.59 -26.03 15.78
N GLU A 51 -2.34 -26.45 15.56
CA GLU A 51 -1.30 -25.56 15.02
C GLU A 51 -1.61 -25.15 13.58
N THR A 52 -2.06 -26.10 12.75
CA THR A 52 -2.46 -25.84 11.35
C THR A 52 -3.58 -24.78 11.28
N GLU A 53 -4.60 -24.89 12.13
CA GLU A 53 -5.70 -23.92 12.21
C GLU A 53 -5.21 -22.53 12.65
N ARG A 54 -4.33 -22.48 13.67
CA ARG A 54 -3.73 -21.22 14.14
C ARG A 54 -2.90 -20.54 13.06
N LEU A 55 -2.06 -21.30 12.36
CA LEU A 55 -1.23 -20.79 11.26
C LEU A 55 -2.08 -20.29 10.09
N SER A 56 -3.14 -21.03 9.73
CA SER A 56 -4.10 -20.66 8.68
C SER A 56 -4.87 -19.38 9.03
N CYS A 57 -5.27 -19.23 10.29
CA CYS A 57 -5.86 -18.00 10.81
C CYS A 57 -4.87 -16.82 10.72
N GLY A 58 -3.60 -17.05 11.08
CA GLY A 58 -2.52 -16.08 10.93
C GLY A 58 -2.35 -15.59 9.48
N LEU A 59 -2.30 -16.52 8.52
CA LEU A 59 -2.20 -16.22 7.09
C LEU A 59 -3.40 -15.40 6.59
N SER A 60 -4.62 -15.78 6.99
CA SER A 60 -5.83 -15.05 6.61
C SER A 60 -5.80 -13.58 7.09
N ARG A 61 -5.27 -13.34 8.29
CA ARG A 61 -5.11 -12.00 8.84
C ARG A 61 -4.03 -11.20 8.13
N LEU A 62 -2.91 -11.82 7.75
CA LEU A 62 -1.85 -11.16 6.99
C LEU A 62 -2.33 -10.75 5.59
N SER A 63 -3.10 -11.61 4.91
CA SER A 63 -3.71 -11.27 3.62
C SER A 63 -4.66 -10.07 3.71
N GLU A 64 -5.41 -9.92 4.80
CA GLU A 64 -6.24 -8.73 5.01
C GLU A 64 -5.40 -7.45 5.17
N VAL A 65 -4.29 -7.54 5.90
CA VAL A 65 -3.34 -6.42 6.08
C VAL A 65 -2.68 -6.06 4.76
N GLU A 66 -2.24 -7.05 3.99
CA GLU A 66 -1.66 -6.88 2.65
C GLU A 66 -2.62 -6.09 1.75
N ARG A 67 -3.89 -6.52 1.67
CA ARG A 67 -4.92 -5.82 0.88
C ARG A 67 -5.09 -4.37 1.30
N LYS A 68 -5.11 -4.09 2.60
CA LYS A 68 -5.23 -2.70 3.13
C LYS A 68 -4.00 -1.85 2.80
N LEU A 69 -2.80 -2.42 2.83
CA LEU A 69 -1.58 -1.72 2.46
C LEU A 69 -1.54 -1.43 0.96
N ASN A 70 -1.88 -2.42 0.13
CA ASN A 70 -1.92 -2.25 -1.33
C ASN A 70 -2.90 -1.15 -1.76
N LEU A 71 -4.09 -1.07 -1.14
CA LEU A 71 -5.04 0.02 -1.39
C LEU A 71 -4.44 1.39 -1.04
N ARG A 72 -3.80 1.52 0.13
CA ARG A 72 -3.17 2.79 0.55
C ARG A 72 -2.01 3.20 -0.34
N ILE A 73 -1.21 2.23 -0.80
CA ILE A 73 -0.12 2.47 -1.74
C ILE A 73 -0.69 2.97 -3.07
N PHE A 74 -1.74 2.31 -3.59
CA PHE A 74 -2.40 2.70 -4.82
C PHE A 74 -3.01 4.11 -4.73
N ASP A 75 -3.73 4.41 -3.65
CA ASP A 75 -4.30 5.74 -3.40
C ASP A 75 -3.21 6.81 -3.35
N HIS A 76 -2.07 6.53 -2.70
CA HIS A 76 -0.96 7.46 -2.63
C HIS A 76 -0.31 7.70 -4.00
N ILE A 77 -0.13 6.66 -4.82
CA ILE A 77 0.39 6.80 -6.18
C ILE A 77 -0.57 7.62 -7.05
N ASN A 78 -1.87 7.37 -6.98
CA ASN A 78 -2.87 8.14 -7.74
C ASN A 78 -2.93 9.62 -7.32
N LEU A 79 -2.65 9.94 -6.05
CA LEU A 79 -2.56 11.31 -5.57
C LEU A 79 -1.30 12.04 -6.09
N LEU A 80 -0.19 11.32 -6.29
CA LEU A 80 1.07 11.87 -6.79
C LEU A 80 1.13 11.98 -8.32
N THR A 81 0.42 11.09 -9.01
CA THR A 81 0.20 11.12 -10.46
C THR A 81 -1.30 11.24 -10.72
N PRO A 82 -1.90 12.44 -10.56
CA PRO A 82 -3.23 12.66 -11.10
C PRO A 82 -3.14 12.39 -12.60
N SER A 83 -3.88 11.39 -13.08
CA SER A 83 -4.09 11.21 -14.51
C SER A 83 -4.92 12.39 -15.00
N ASP A 84 -4.27 13.50 -15.29
CA ASP A 84 -4.81 14.54 -16.17
C ASP A 84 -4.76 13.96 -17.59
N SER A 85 -5.68 13.05 -17.87
CA SER A 85 -6.09 12.69 -19.22
C SER A 85 -7.53 13.12 -19.37
N GLU A 86 -7.75 14.44 -19.25
CA GLU A 86 -8.81 15.08 -20.02
C GLU A 86 -8.40 14.94 -21.50
N GLU A 87 -8.76 13.82 -22.12
CA GLU A 87 -9.01 13.82 -23.56
C GLU A 87 -10.41 14.42 -23.74
N GLU A 88 -10.46 15.74 -23.96
CA GLU A 88 -11.56 16.43 -24.66
C GLU A 88 -11.49 16.16 -26.18
#